data_AF-A0A3B9BEZ2-F1
#
_entry.id   AF-A0A3B9BEZ2-F1
#
_cell.length_a   1.000
_cell.length_b   1.000
_cell.length_c   1.000
_cell.angle_alpha   90.00
_cell.angle_beta   90.00
_cell.angle_gamma   90.00
#
_symmetry.space_group_name_H-M   'P 1'
#
loop_
_entity.id
_entity.type
_entity.pdbx_description
1 polymer ?
#
loop_
_entity_poly.entity_id
_entity_poly.type
_entity_poly.pdbx_seq_one_letter_code
_entity_poly.pdbx_strand_id
1 'polypeptide(L)'
;MFDICIIGGGIVGLATAYQLSKKHPKLKLVVLEKETSLAKHQTGHNSGVLHTGIYYKPGSLKAINCRNGKQAMEQFCKEQGIDHELCGKIIVALNDEEIPRMQNIFQRGQENGVNCKIISREEMLEIEPHVAGVQAIHVPECGIVNYKQVCLRLGEIIQEKEENRLFLGHQVTKIRNMASSLVVETDKQQIECKHLINCGGLHSDKITELGGEQSPAKIIPFKGEYFELTEDSKHLCKNLIYPVPDPEFPFLGVHFTRMIDN
;
A
#
# COMPACT_ATOMS: atom_id res chain seq x y z
N MET A 1 -14.20 -26.56 -9.46
CA MET A 1 -13.77 -25.53 -10.42
C MET A 1 -14.20 -24.17 -9.94
N PHE A 2 -13.28 -23.19 -9.93
CA PHE A 2 -13.54 -21.78 -9.62
C PHE A 2 -13.67 -20.95 -10.89
N ASP A 3 -14.31 -19.79 -10.82
CA ASP A 3 -14.33 -18.85 -11.94
C ASP A 3 -13.02 -18.05 -12.00
N ILE A 4 -12.52 -17.59 -10.85
CA ILE A 4 -11.30 -16.78 -10.76
C ILE A 4 -10.41 -17.30 -9.62
N CYS A 5 -9.15 -17.56 -9.94
CA CYS A 5 -8.08 -17.77 -8.97
C CYS A 5 -7.24 -16.49 -8.84
N ILE A 6 -6.98 -16.04 -7.61
CA ILE A 6 -6.09 -14.91 -7.31
C ILE A 6 -4.91 -15.44 -6.52
N ILE A 7 -3.69 -15.14 -6.97
CA ILE A 7 -2.45 -15.54 -6.28
C ILE A 7 -1.91 -14.35 -5.48
N GLY A 8 -1.83 -14.49 -4.16
CA GLY A 8 -1.29 -13.49 -3.23
C GLY A 8 -2.34 -12.98 -2.23
N GLY A 9 -2.09 -13.20 -0.94
CA GLY A 9 -2.88 -12.73 0.20
C GLY A 9 -2.38 -11.41 0.80
N GLY A 10 -1.79 -10.55 -0.03
CA GLY A 10 -1.52 -9.15 0.30
C GLY A 10 -2.68 -8.23 -0.06
N ILE A 11 -2.56 -6.93 0.25
CA ILE A 11 -3.66 -5.96 0.09
C ILE A 11 -4.19 -5.89 -1.36
N VAL A 12 -3.32 -6.02 -2.37
CA VAL A 12 -3.73 -5.98 -3.77
C VAL A 12 -4.61 -7.18 -4.12
N GLY A 13 -4.17 -8.40 -3.80
CA GLY A 13 -4.95 -9.61 -4.10
C GLY A 13 -6.27 -9.67 -3.35
N LEU A 14 -6.26 -9.29 -2.07
CA LEU A 14 -7.48 -9.26 -1.24
C LEU A 14 -8.46 -8.16 -1.67
N ALA A 15 -7.98 -6.94 -1.96
CA ALA A 15 -8.84 -5.88 -2.47
C ALA A 15 -9.43 -6.23 -3.85
N THR A 16 -8.66 -6.90 -4.72
CA THR A 16 -9.16 -7.43 -5.98
C THR A 16 -10.26 -8.47 -5.76
N ALA A 17 -10.03 -9.45 -4.89
CA ALA A 17 -11.03 -10.47 -4.55
C ALA A 17 -12.32 -9.84 -3.99
N TYR A 18 -12.19 -8.89 -3.06
CA TYR A 18 -13.31 -8.16 -2.47
C TYR A 18 -14.10 -7.35 -3.51
N GLN A 19 -13.44 -6.64 -4.40
CA GLN A 19 -14.13 -5.87 -5.45
C GLN A 19 -14.83 -6.80 -6.46
N LEU A 20 -14.21 -7.93 -6.81
CA LEU A 20 -14.82 -8.94 -7.68
C LEU A 20 -16.03 -9.59 -7.03
N SER A 21 -15.97 -9.93 -5.74
CA SER A 21 -17.10 -10.54 -5.03
C SER A 21 -18.29 -9.59 -4.95
N LYS A 22 -18.05 -8.29 -4.74
CA LYS A 22 -19.12 -7.26 -4.73
C LYS A 22 -19.72 -7.02 -6.10
N LYS A 23 -18.89 -6.87 -7.14
CA LYS A 23 -19.37 -6.55 -8.51
C LYS A 23 -19.99 -7.74 -9.22
N HIS A 24 -19.51 -8.95 -8.92
CA HIS A 24 -19.92 -10.18 -9.60
C HIS A 24 -20.28 -11.26 -8.56
N PRO A 25 -21.41 -11.09 -7.84
CA PRO A 25 -21.78 -11.93 -6.70
C PRO A 25 -22.03 -13.40 -7.06
N LYS A 26 -22.12 -13.76 -8.35
CA LYS A 26 -22.28 -15.15 -8.81
C LYS A 26 -20.95 -15.88 -9.03
N LEU A 27 -19.83 -15.16 -9.17
CA LEU A 27 -18.53 -15.79 -9.42
C LEU A 27 -18.00 -16.51 -8.19
N LYS A 28 -17.40 -17.69 -8.39
CA LYS A 28 -16.70 -18.45 -7.35
C LYS A 28 -15.22 -18.07 -7.37
N LEU A 29 -14.73 -17.51 -6.27
CA LEU A 29 -13.36 -17.02 -6.17
C LEU A 29 -12.51 -17.96 -5.31
N VAL A 30 -11.23 -18.09 -5.66
CA VAL A 30 -10.23 -18.69 -4.78
C VAL A 30 -9.03 -17.77 -4.67
N VAL A 31 -8.59 -17.50 -3.44
CA VAL A 31 -7.35 -16.76 -3.15
C VAL A 31 -6.32 -17.74 -2.60
N LEU A 32 -5.11 -17.74 -3.16
CA LEU A 32 -3.99 -18.59 -2.73
C LEU A 32 -2.91 -17.73 -2.08
N GLU A 33 -2.53 -18.06 -0.85
CA GLU A 33 -1.43 -17.42 -0.12
C GLU A 33 -0.46 -18.50 0.33
N LYS A 34 0.83 -18.31 0.05
CA LYS A 34 1.89 -19.27 0.41
C LYS A 34 2.18 -19.25 1.91
N GLU A 35 1.92 -18.13 2.57
CA GLU A 35 2.15 -17.93 4.00
C GLU A 35 1.01 -18.49 4.85
N THR A 36 1.31 -18.78 6.12
CA THR A 36 0.30 -19.29 7.07
C THR A 36 -0.71 -18.24 7.54
N SER A 37 -0.51 -16.97 7.18
CA SER A 37 -1.42 -15.86 7.47
C SER A 37 -1.35 -14.80 6.37
N LEU A 38 -2.36 -13.95 6.29
CA LEU A 38 -2.41 -12.83 5.35
C LEU A 38 -1.39 -11.74 5.70
N ALA A 39 -1.06 -10.90 4.70
CA ALA A 39 -0.25 -9.70 4.85
C ALA A 39 1.17 -9.88 5.45
N LYS A 40 1.75 -11.09 5.44
CA LYS A 40 3.09 -11.34 6.00
C LYS A 40 4.27 -10.70 5.28
N HIS A 41 4.07 -10.17 4.07
CA HIS A 41 5.16 -9.54 3.31
C HIS A 41 4.99 -8.01 3.26
N GLN A 42 5.10 -7.36 2.10
CA GLN A 42 5.17 -5.90 2.01
C GLN A 42 3.95 -5.18 2.62
N THR A 43 2.77 -5.79 2.55
CA THR A 43 1.55 -5.22 3.15
C THR A 43 1.61 -5.10 4.67
N GLY A 44 2.26 -6.04 5.36
CA GLY A 44 2.46 -5.97 6.82
C GLY A 44 3.77 -5.31 7.24
N HIS A 45 4.65 -5.00 6.27
CA HIS A 45 5.97 -4.40 6.49
C HIS A 45 6.11 -3.13 5.64
N ASN A 46 5.31 -2.12 5.96
CA ASN A 46 5.39 -0.78 5.39
C ASN A 46 5.07 0.26 6.48
N SER A 47 5.19 1.54 6.16
CA SER A 47 4.99 2.64 7.10
C SER A 47 3.53 2.89 7.52
N GLY A 48 2.56 2.13 6.99
CA GLY A 48 1.14 2.32 7.30
C GLY A 48 0.54 3.62 6.74
N VAL A 49 1.28 4.40 5.95
CA VAL A 49 0.87 5.76 5.57
C VAL A 49 -0.24 5.76 4.51
N LEU A 50 -1.34 6.43 4.81
CA LEU A 50 -2.37 6.87 3.85
C LEU A 50 -1.84 8.07 3.06
N HIS A 51 -1.03 7.78 2.03
CA HIS A 51 -0.43 8.81 1.19
C HIS A 51 -1.47 9.64 0.43
N THR A 52 -1.22 10.95 0.33
CA THR A 52 -2.13 11.90 -0.33
C THR A 52 -1.90 12.05 -1.83
N GLY A 53 -0.78 11.53 -2.35
CA GLY A 53 -0.39 11.68 -3.74
C GLY A 53 0.41 12.96 -4.07
N ILE A 54 0.79 13.74 -3.05
CA ILE A 54 1.46 15.06 -3.22
C ILE A 54 2.72 15.04 -4.10
N TYR A 55 3.50 13.96 -4.07
CA TYR A 55 4.74 13.84 -4.85
C TYR A 55 4.53 13.40 -6.31
N TYR A 56 3.38 12.79 -6.61
CA TYR A 56 3.19 12.07 -7.87
C TYR A 56 2.93 13.01 -9.03
N LYS A 57 3.44 12.63 -10.22
CA LYS A 57 3.19 13.37 -11.46
C LYS A 57 1.68 13.47 -11.69
N PRO A 58 1.12 14.67 -11.88
CA PRO A 58 -0.29 14.85 -12.18
C PRO A 58 -0.73 14.08 -13.43
N GLY A 59 -1.94 13.53 -13.38
CA GLY A 59 -2.50 12.65 -14.41
C GLY A 59 -1.90 11.24 -14.50
N SER A 60 -0.86 10.92 -13.71
CA SER A 60 -0.30 9.55 -13.70
C SER A 60 -1.22 8.57 -12.97
N LEU A 61 -1.13 7.27 -13.32
CA LEU A 61 -1.85 6.21 -12.62
C LEU A 61 -1.52 6.17 -11.12
N LYS A 62 -0.29 6.52 -10.71
CA LYS A 62 0.07 6.63 -9.28
C LYS A 62 -0.71 7.75 -8.59
N ALA A 63 -0.81 8.93 -9.21
CA ALA A 63 -1.58 10.04 -8.67
C ALA A 63 -3.07 9.67 -8.55
N ILE A 64 -3.66 9.19 -9.65
CA ILE A 64 -5.09 8.83 -9.72
C ILE A 64 -5.43 7.72 -8.72
N ASN A 65 -4.69 6.61 -8.74
CA ASN A 65 -4.95 5.47 -7.86
C ASN A 65 -4.67 5.81 -6.39
N CYS A 66 -3.72 6.70 -6.09
CA CYS A 66 -3.46 7.14 -4.73
C CYS A 66 -4.62 7.97 -4.17
N ARG A 67 -5.14 8.95 -4.93
CA ARG A 67 -6.27 9.79 -4.49
C ARG A 67 -7.53 8.94 -4.29
N ASN A 68 -7.89 8.15 -5.30
CA ASN A 68 -9.08 7.30 -5.26
C ASN A 68 -8.95 6.20 -4.21
N GLY A 69 -7.77 5.57 -4.13
CA GLY A 69 -7.46 4.50 -3.19
C GLY A 69 -7.43 4.97 -1.74
N LYS A 70 -6.90 6.17 -1.46
CA LYS A 70 -6.95 6.77 -0.12
C LYS A 70 -8.39 6.95 0.35
N GLN A 71 -9.22 7.61 -0.46
CA GLN A 71 -10.63 7.83 -0.12
C GLN A 71 -11.38 6.51 0.10
N ALA A 72 -11.18 5.53 -0.78
CA ALA A 72 -11.79 4.20 -0.63
C ALA A 72 -11.30 3.47 0.63
N MET A 73 -10.01 3.61 0.97
CA MET A 73 -9.42 2.99 2.15
C MET A 73 -9.94 3.63 3.45
N GLU A 74 -10.01 4.96 3.51
CA GLU A 74 -10.59 5.69 4.66
C GLU A 74 -12.04 5.30 4.90
N GLN A 75 -12.84 5.26 3.83
CA GLN A 75 -14.23 4.83 3.92
C GLN A 75 -14.33 3.38 4.39
N PHE A 76 -13.52 2.46 3.84
CA PHE A 76 -13.49 1.07 4.27
C PHE A 76 -13.10 0.94 5.75
N CYS A 77 -12.09 1.68 6.21
CA CYS A 77 -11.64 1.62 7.60
C CYS A 77 -12.72 2.14 8.55
N LYS A 78 -13.40 3.24 8.19
CA LYS A 78 -14.54 3.75 8.94
C LYS A 78 -15.70 2.76 9.02
N GLU A 79 -16.06 2.14 7.90
CA GLU A 79 -17.16 1.17 7.82
C GLU A 79 -16.87 -0.13 8.59
N GLN A 80 -15.62 -0.58 8.59
CA GLN A 80 -15.22 -1.84 9.19
C GLN A 80 -14.62 -1.70 10.59
N GLY A 81 -14.54 -0.47 11.13
CA GLY A 81 -13.95 -0.21 12.44
C GLY A 81 -12.47 -0.54 12.52
N ILE A 82 -11.71 -0.27 11.46
CA ILE A 82 -10.26 -0.50 11.39
C ILE A 82 -9.52 0.74 11.88
N ASP A 83 -8.47 0.51 12.64
CA ASP A 83 -7.63 1.59 13.19
C ASP A 83 -6.99 2.41 12.05
N HIS A 84 -7.36 3.68 12.01
CA HIS A 84 -6.79 4.69 11.11
C HIS A 84 -6.86 6.08 11.75
N GLU A 85 -5.90 6.94 11.44
CA GLU A 85 -5.83 8.32 11.96
C GLU A 85 -5.33 9.28 10.87
N LEU A 86 -6.00 10.42 10.72
CA LEU A 86 -5.51 11.53 9.90
C LEU A 86 -4.58 12.42 10.73
N CYS A 87 -3.38 11.89 11.02
CA CYS A 87 -2.38 12.55 11.84
C CYS A 87 -1.61 13.69 11.16
N GLY A 88 -1.88 13.96 9.87
CA GLY A 88 -1.19 15.00 9.11
C GLY A 88 0.26 14.64 8.75
N LYS A 89 0.84 15.49 7.89
CA LYS A 89 2.24 15.37 7.46
C LYS A 89 2.85 16.75 7.25
N ILE A 90 4.12 16.88 7.61
CA ILE A 90 4.96 18.04 7.31
C ILE A 90 6.08 17.59 6.36
N ILE A 91 6.23 18.29 5.24
CA ILE A 91 7.35 18.12 4.31
C ILE A 91 8.28 19.31 4.49
N VAL A 92 9.52 19.08 4.93
CA VAL A 92 10.39 20.12 5.45
C VAL A 92 11.56 20.41 4.51
N ALA A 93 11.74 21.68 4.17
CA ALA A 93 12.98 22.19 3.60
C ALA A 93 13.97 22.50 4.73
N LEU A 94 15.13 21.84 4.71
CA LEU A 94 16.17 21.98 5.73
C LEU A 94 16.98 23.28 5.60
N ASN A 95 17.08 23.81 4.38
CA ASN A 95 17.80 25.03 4.04
C ASN A 95 17.14 25.73 2.84
N ASP A 96 17.58 26.96 2.55
CA ASP A 96 16.98 27.79 1.50
C ASP A 96 17.11 27.20 0.09
N GLU A 97 18.14 26.38 -0.16
CA GLU A 97 18.36 25.72 -1.45
C GLU A 97 17.30 24.65 -1.74
N GLU A 98 16.64 24.11 -0.71
CA GLU A 98 15.57 23.13 -0.89
C GLU A 98 14.20 23.78 -1.19
N ILE A 99 14.03 25.08 -0.91
CA ILE A 99 12.75 25.78 -1.05
C ILE A 99 12.18 25.66 -2.48
N PRO A 100 12.95 25.87 -3.57
CA PRO A 100 12.41 25.69 -4.92
C PRO A 100 11.91 24.26 -5.20
N ARG A 101 12.61 23.24 -4.68
CA ARG A 101 12.19 21.84 -4.81
C ARG A 101 10.93 21.56 -3.99
N MET A 102 10.84 22.13 -2.78
CA MET A 102 9.63 22.09 -1.95
C MET A 102 8.44 22.73 -2.68
N GLN A 103 8.61 23.91 -3.28
CA GLN A 103 7.55 24.60 -4.03
C GLN A 103 7.04 23.75 -5.21
N ASN A 104 7.91 23.02 -5.90
CA ASN A 104 7.50 22.08 -6.94
C ASN A 104 6.63 20.94 -6.39
N ILE A 105 6.92 20.42 -5.19
CA ILE A 105 6.08 19.41 -4.52
C ILE A 105 4.73 20.00 -4.14
N PHE A 106 4.71 21.23 -3.62
CA PHE A 106 3.48 21.95 -3.31
C PHE A 106 2.60 22.11 -4.55
N GLN A 107 3.17 22.57 -5.66
CA GLN A 107 2.46 22.76 -6.93
C GLN A 107 1.85 21.44 -7.46
N ARG A 108 2.61 20.33 -7.42
CA ARG A 108 2.06 19.00 -7.76
C ARG A 108 0.93 18.59 -6.82
N GLY A 109 1.04 18.91 -5.54
CA GLY A 109 -0.02 18.75 -4.56
C GLY A 109 -1.31 19.44 -4.97
N GLN A 110 -1.21 20.73 -5.31
CA GLN A 110 -2.35 21.53 -5.77
C GLN A 110 -2.99 20.92 -7.04
N GLU A 111 -2.18 20.55 -8.03
CA GLU A 111 -2.66 19.92 -9.28
C GLU A 111 -3.32 18.55 -9.05
N ASN A 112 -2.87 17.80 -8.04
CA ASN A 112 -3.48 16.53 -7.64
C ASN A 112 -4.69 16.70 -6.69
N GLY A 113 -5.07 17.93 -6.37
CA GLY A 113 -6.18 18.24 -5.45
C GLY A 113 -5.90 17.85 -4.00
N VAL A 114 -4.63 17.90 -3.58
CA VAL A 114 -4.20 17.62 -2.21
C VAL A 114 -4.47 18.85 -1.33
N ASN A 115 -5.13 18.65 -0.19
CA ASN A 115 -5.25 19.69 0.82
C ASN A 115 -3.89 19.92 1.49
N CYS A 116 -3.18 20.96 1.06
CA CYS A 116 -1.88 21.33 1.59
C CYS A 116 -1.66 22.85 1.57
N LYS A 117 -0.81 23.34 2.49
CA LYS A 117 -0.39 24.74 2.57
C LYS A 117 1.11 24.85 2.81
N ILE A 118 1.76 25.87 2.26
CA ILE A 118 3.10 26.27 2.70
C ILE A 118 2.96 26.95 4.06
N ILE A 119 3.86 26.64 4.99
CA ILE A 119 3.90 27.21 6.33
C ILE A 119 5.27 27.80 6.64
N SER A 120 5.30 28.86 7.44
CA SER A 120 6.55 29.44 7.95
C SER A 120 7.21 28.54 8.99
N ARG A 121 8.44 28.88 9.39
CA ARG A 121 9.14 28.18 10.47
C ARG A 121 8.39 28.29 11.79
N GLU A 122 7.79 29.44 12.08
CA GLU A 122 7.02 29.68 13.29
C GLU A 122 5.78 28.77 13.33
N GLU A 123 4.96 28.78 12.27
CA GLU A 123 3.81 27.88 12.14
C GLU A 123 4.21 26.39 12.21
N MET A 124 5.37 26.05 11.63
CA MET A 124 5.91 24.68 11.67
C MET A 124 6.22 24.23 13.10
N LEU A 125 6.83 25.10 13.92
CA LEU A 125 7.14 24.80 15.33
C LEU A 125 5.89 24.80 16.22
N GLU A 126 4.80 25.47 15.83
CA GLU A 126 3.51 25.33 16.50
C GLU A 126 2.91 23.92 16.29
N ILE A 127 3.04 23.36 15.08
CA ILE A 127 2.50 22.04 14.73
C ILE A 127 3.42 20.91 15.23
N GLU A 128 4.73 21.04 15.03
CA GLU A 128 5.75 20.04 15.35
C GLU A 128 6.94 20.71 16.08
N PRO A 129 6.87 20.87 17.41
CA PRO A 129 7.80 21.71 18.17
C PRO A 129 9.28 21.33 18.12
N HIS A 130 9.58 20.10 17.75
CA HIS A 130 10.94 19.56 17.73
C HIS A 130 11.54 19.46 16.33
N VAL A 131 10.82 19.89 15.29
CA VAL A 131 11.28 19.76 13.91
C VAL A 131 12.33 20.81 13.52
N ALA A 132 13.33 20.39 12.74
CA ALA A 132 14.32 21.27 12.13
C ALA A 132 13.86 21.74 10.74
N GLY A 133 14.37 22.86 10.24
CA GLY A 133 14.15 23.35 8.86
C GLY A 133 13.71 24.80 8.75
N VAL A 134 13.76 25.36 7.55
CA VAL A 134 13.51 26.79 7.29
C VAL A 134 12.08 27.07 6.83
N GLN A 135 11.43 26.11 6.19
CA GLN A 135 10.07 26.22 5.68
C GLN A 135 9.48 24.82 5.47
N ALA A 136 8.15 24.69 5.42
CA ALA A 136 7.53 23.40 5.17
C ALA A 136 6.22 23.47 4.37
N ILE A 137 5.77 22.31 3.91
CA ILE A 137 4.40 22.07 3.45
C ILE A 137 3.67 21.28 4.53
N HIS A 138 2.56 21.82 5.02
CA HIS A 138 1.62 21.08 5.87
C HIS A 138 0.56 20.38 5.01
N VAL A 139 0.33 19.10 5.28
CA VAL A 139 -0.63 18.24 4.58
C VAL A 139 -1.56 17.56 5.62
N PRO A 140 -2.61 18.25 6.09
CA PRO A 140 -3.46 17.77 7.19
C PRO A 140 -4.25 16.51 6.84
N GLU A 141 -4.57 16.28 5.56
CA GLU A 141 -5.33 15.10 5.14
C GLU A 141 -4.49 13.81 5.05
N CYS A 142 -3.19 13.85 5.37
CA CYS A 142 -2.36 12.64 5.42
C CYS A 142 -2.67 11.84 6.68
N GLY A 143 -2.53 10.51 6.61
CA GLY A 143 -2.84 9.66 7.75
C GLY A 143 -2.05 8.36 7.79
N ILE A 144 -2.45 7.50 8.71
CA ILE A 144 -1.91 6.17 8.94
C ILE A 144 -3.04 5.15 9.12
N VAL A 145 -2.80 3.89 8.80
CA VAL A 145 -3.76 2.78 8.85
C VAL A 145 -3.06 1.46 9.16
N ASN A 146 -3.76 0.58 9.90
CA ASN A 146 -3.29 -0.78 10.14
C ASN A 146 -3.63 -1.68 8.93
N TYR A 147 -2.73 -1.76 7.95
CA TYR A 147 -2.94 -2.58 6.75
C TYR A 147 -3.05 -4.08 7.02
N LYS A 148 -2.54 -4.59 8.16
CA LYS A 148 -2.73 -5.98 8.56
C LYS A 148 -4.20 -6.22 8.93
N GLN A 149 -4.79 -5.37 9.77
CA GLN A 149 -6.22 -5.42 10.10
C GLN A 149 -7.08 -5.31 8.83
N VAL A 150 -6.74 -4.40 7.90
CA VAL A 150 -7.43 -4.30 6.60
C VAL A 150 -7.44 -5.64 5.87
N CYS A 151 -6.29 -6.30 5.76
CA CYS A 151 -6.19 -7.57 5.06
C CYS A 151 -6.93 -8.71 5.75
N LEU A 152 -6.84 -8.81 7.08
CA LEU A 152 -7.57 -9.80 7.85
C LEU A 152 -9.08 -9.62 7.63
N ARG A 153 -9.59 -8.38 7.74
CA ARG A 153 -10.99 -8.08 7.54
C ARG A 153 -11.47 -8.35 6.12
N LEU A 154 -10.68 -8.00 5.11
CA LEU A 154 -10.98 -8.36 3.71
C LEU A 154 -11.06 -9.88 3.53
N GLY A 155 -10.14 -10.64 4.13
CA GLY A 155 -10.14 -12.10 4.11
C GLY A 155 -11.43 -12.69 4.69
N GLU A 156 -11.87 -12.19 5.85
CA GLU A 156 -13.14 -12.57 6.48
C GLU A 156 -14.33 -12.30 5.55
N ILE A 157 -14.45 -11.07 5.02
CA ILE A 157 -15.55 -10.68 4.13
C ILE A 157 -15.59 -11.54 2.87
N ILE A 158 -14.43 -11.89 2.29
CA ILE A 158 -14.36 -12.77 1.11
C ILE A 158 -14.92 -14.17 1.44
N GLN A 159 -14.65 -14.67 2.65
CA GLN A 159 -15.09 -15.98 3.12
C GLN A 159 -16.54 -16.03 3.62
N GLU A 160 -17.20 -14.89 3.85
CA GLU A 160 -18.64 -14.85 4.16
C GLU A 160 -19.50 -15.51 3.06
N LYS A 161 -18.98 -15.55 1.82
CA LYS A 161 -19.61 -16.29 0.72
C LYS A 161 -19.12 -17.74 0.68
N GLU A 162 -20.05 -18.68 0.85
CA GLU A 162 -19.77 -20.12 0.94
C GLU A 162 -19.07 -20.73 -0.28
N GLU A 163 -19.16 -20.16 -1.47
CA GLU A 163 -18.48 -20.69 -2.66
C GLU A 163 -17.07 -20.12 -2.85
N ASN A 164 -16.69 -19.11 -2.08
CA ASN A 164 -15.34 -18.56 -2.10
C ASN A 164 -14.41 -19.38 -1.22
N ARG A 165 -13.13 -19.44 -1.59
CA ARG A 165 -12.09 -20.07 -0.77
C ARG A 165 -10.90 -19.15 -0.60
N LEU A 166 -10.30 -19.19 0.58
CA LEU A 166 -9.00 -18.60 0.87
C LEU A 166 -8.11 -19.71 1.42
N PHE A 167 -7.11 -20.10 0.64
CA PHE A 167 -6.17 -21.16 1.00
C PHE A 167 -4.84 -20.56 1.43
N LEU A 168 -4.57 -20.61 2.74
CA LEU A 168 -3.30 -20.21 3.35
C LEU A 168 -2.32 -21.38 3.35
N GLY A 169 -1.02 -21.09 3.34
CA GLY A 169 0.03 -22.10 3.28
C GLY A 169 0.02 -22.89 1.96
N HIS A 170 -0.47 -22.31 0.86
CA HIS A 170 -0.54 -22.96 -0.46
C HIS A 170 0.34 -22.20 -1.45
N GLN A 171 1.57 -22.67 -1.61
CA GLN A 171 2.51 -22.08 -2.55
C GLN A 171 2.23 -22.59 -3.96
N VAL A 172 1.93 -21.69 -4.89
CA VAL A 172 1.82 -22.05 -6.31
C VAL A 172 3.19 -22.45 -6.85
N THR A 173 3.27 -23.62 -7.48
CA THR A 173 4.50 -24.21 -8.00
C THR A 173 4.47 -24.37 -9.52
N LYS A 174 3.29 -24.41 -10.14
CA LYS A 174 3.13 -24.50 -11.59
C LYS A 174 1.73 -24.04 -12.02
N ILE A 175 1.63 -23.47 -13.22
CA ILE A 175 0.35 -23.15 -13.86
C ILE A 175 0.32 -23.82 -15.23
N ARG A 176 -0.77 -24.53 -15.55
CA ARG A 176 -0.96 -25.16 -16.85
C ARG A 176 -2.20 -24.64 -17.54
N ASN A 177 -2.02 -24.21 -18.78
CA ASN A 177 -3.10 -23.90 -19.70
C ASN A 177 -3.73 -25.20 -20.23
N MET A 178 -5.00 -25.40 -19.95
CA MET A 178 -5.82 -26.45 -20.57
C MET A 178 -6.63 -25.85 -21.74
N ALA A 179 -7.40 -26.67 -22.45
CA ALA A 179 -8.17 -26.20 -23.61
C ALA A 179 -9.21 -25.10 -23.28
N SER A 180 -9.81 -25.15 -22.09
CA SER A 180 -10.87 -24.21 -21.66
C SER A 180 -10.75 -23.76 -20.20
N SER A 181 -9.64 -24.06 -19.54
CA SER A 181 -9.41 -23.76 -18.12
C SER A 181 -7.91 -23.68 -17.81
N LEU A 182 -7.61 -23.31 -16.58
CA LEU A 182 -6.28 -23.26 -16.00
C LEU A 182 -6.23 -24.27 -14.85
N VAL A 183 -5.14 -25.04 -14.77
CA VAL A 183 -4.80 -25.84 -13.59
C VAL A 183 -3.65 -25.16 -12.86
N VAL A 184 -3.91 -24.68 -11.66
CA VAL A 184 -2.93 -24.10 -10.75
C VAL A 184 -2.49 -25.17 -9.77
N GLU A 185 -1.25 -25.63 -9.90
CA GLU A 185 -0.65 -26.59 -8.98
C GLU A 185 -0.03 -25.84 -7.80
N THR A 186 -0.36 -26.28 -6.59
CA THR A 186 0.33 -25.86 -5.37
C THR A 186 1.14 -27.03 -4.80
N ASP A 187 1.94 -26.75 -3.79
CA ASP A 187 2.62 -27.73 -2.94
C ASP A 187 1.68 -28.69 -2.18
N LYS A 188 0.36 -28.46 -2.20
CA LYS A 188 -0.64 -29.21 -1.43
C LYS A 188 -1.75 -29.81 -2.27
N GLN A 189 -2.22 -29.10 -3.30
CA GLN A 189 -3.33 -29.55 -4.13
C GLN A 189 -3.31 -28.88 -5.51
N GLN A 190 -4.12 -29.42 -6.42
CA GLN A 190 -4.39 -28.81 -7.72
C GLN A 190 -5.73 -28.08 -7.68
N ILE A 191 -5.76 -26.89 -8.29
CA ILE A 191 -6.92 -26.01 -8.30
C ILE A 191 -7.24 -25.65 -9.74
N GLU A 192 -8.46 -25.96 -10.18
CA GLU A 192 -8.92 -25.61 -11.51
C GLU A 192 -9.74 -24.32 -11.50
N CYS A 193 -9.40 -23.37 -12.38
CA CYS A 193 -10.14 -22.12 -12.56
C CYS A 193 -10.27 -21.72 -14.04
N LYS A 194 -11.19 -20.80 -14.35
CA LYS A 194 -11.33 -20.24 -15.71
C LYS A 194 -10.36 -19.09 -15.96
N HIS A 195 -10.15 -18.23 -14.96
CA HIS A 195 -9.26 -17.08 -15.03
C HIS A 195 -8.31 -17.06 -13.85
N LEU A 196 -7.15 -16.42 -14.03
CA LEU A 196 -6.13 -16.23 -13.01
C LEU A 196 -5.70 -14.77 -12.94
N ILE A 197 -5.57 -14.26 -11.72
CA ILE A 197 -5.06 -12.92 -11.43
C ILE A 197 -3.80 -13.06 -10.58
N ASN A 198 -2.67 -12.61 -11.12
CA ASN A 198 -1.39 -12.64 -10.43
C ASN A 198 -1.19 -11.38 -9.57
N CYS A 199 -1.27 -11.54 -8.26
CA CYS A 199 -0.98 -10.49 -7.26
C CYS A 199 0.22 -10.88 -6.38
N GLY A 200 1.19 -11.61 -6.95
CA GLY A 200 2.32 -12.20 -6.24
C GLY A 200 3.39 -11.25 -5.67
N GLY A 201 3.15 -9.94 -5.66
CA GLY A 201 4.07 -8.94 -5.13
C GLY A 201 5.47 -9.03 -5.73
N LEU A 202 6.50 -9.23 -4.89
CA LEU A 202 7.90 -9.37 -5.32
C LEU A 202 8.17 -10.60 -6.20
N HIS A 203 7.21 -11.53 -6.30
CA HIS A 203 7.31 -12.75 -7.10
C HIS A 203 6.36 -12.74 -8.29
N SER A 204 5.75 -11.60 -8.62
CA SER A 204 4.78 -11.52 -9.71
C SER A 204 5.38 -11.92 -11.07
N ASP A 205 6.60 -11.50 -11.38
CA ASP A 205 7.32 -11.95 -12.57
C ASP A 205 7.53 -13.47 -12.60
N LYS A 206 8.03 -14.03 -11.50
CA LYS A 206 8.26 -15.48 -11.36
C LYS A 206 6.97 -16.29 -11.48
N ILE A 207 5.87 -15.81 -10.90
CA ILE A 207 4.57 -16.49 -11.00
C ILE A 207 4.06 -16.50 -12.44
N THR A 208 4.30 -15.44 -13.21
CA THR A 208 3.99 -15.43 -14.65
C THR A 208 4.81 -16.49 -15.39
N GLU A 209 6.10 -16.63 -15.07
CA GLU A 209 6.98 -17.67 -15.64
C GLU A 209 6.51 -19.10 -15.31
N LEU A 210 5.87 -19.32 -14.14
CA LEU A 210 5.29 -20.63 -13.79
C LEU A 210 4.17 -21.09 -14.74
N GLY A 211 3.55 -20.16 -15.47
CA GLY A 211 2.57 -20.44 -16.53
C GLY A 211 3.19 -20.72 -17.90
N GLY A 212 4.52 -20.67 -18.02
CA GLY A 212 5.21 -20.76 -19.30
C GLY A 212 5.15 -19.48 -20.13
N GLU A 213 4.71 -18.36 -19.53
CA GLU A 213 4.65 -17.06 -20.18
C GLU A 213 5.89 -16.23 -19.84
N GLN A 214 6.29 -15.34 -20.76
CA GLN A 214 7.34 -14.37 -20.49
C GLN A 214 6.75 -13.18 -19.73
N SER A 215 7.30 -12.86 -18.55
CA SER A 215 6.86 -11.68 -17.81
C SER A 215 7.16 -10.38 -18.57
N PRO A 216 6.21 -9.44 -18.68
CA PRO A 216 6.42 -8.16 -19.37
C PRO A 216 7.33 -7.20 -18.59
N ALA A 217 7.61 -7.51 -17.33
CA ALA A 217 8.50 -6.75 -16.47
C ALA A 217 9.30 -7.68 -15.56
N LYS A 218 10.51 -7.24 -15.19
CA LYS A 218 11.32 -7.90 -14.16
C LYS A 218 11.17 -7.16 -12.85
N ILE A 219 10.95 -7.88 -11.75
CA ILE A 219 10.82 -7.30 -10.43
C ILE A 219 12.21 -7.23 -9.77
N ILE A 220 12.62 -6.01 -9.41
CA ILE A 220 13.87 -5.75 -8.70
C ILE A 220 13.51 -5.23 -7.30
N PRO A 221 13.68 -6.04 -6.25
CA PRO A 221 13.34 -5.63 -4.90
C PRO A 221 14.40 -4.68 -4.32
N PHE A 222 13.93 -3.65 -3.61
CA PHE A 222 14.77 -2.77 -2.79
C PHE A 222 14.37 -2.97 -1.32
N LYS A 223 15.36 -3.20 -0.46
CA LYS A 223 15.15 -3.35 0.97
C LYS A 223 15.22 -1.96 1.62
N GLY A 224 14.17 -1.60 2.37
CA GLY A 224 14.21 -0.50 3.34
C GLY A 224 14.36 -1.06 4.75
N GLU A 225 15.00 -0.29 5.62
CA GLU A 225 15.15 -0.63 7.04
C GLU A 225 14.46 0.44 7.89
N TYR A 226 13.83 0.00 8.97
CA TYR A 226 13.11 0.84 9.92
C TYR A 226 13.76 0.70 11.29
N PHE A 227 13.81 1.81 12.01
CA PHE A 227 14.21 1.86 13.41
C PHE A 227 13.07 2.49 14.20
N GLU A 228 12.81 1.96 15.39
CA GLU A 228 11.79 2.50 16.27
C GLU A 228 12.42 3.47 17.27
N LEU A 229 11.73 4.59 17.50
CA LEU A 229 12.08 5.50 18.59
C LEU A 229 11.74 4.82 19.92
N THR A 230 12.57 5.08 20.94
CA THR A 230 12.26 4.68 22.32
C THR A 230 10.97 5.36 22.79
N GLU A 231 10.27 4.76 23.77
CA GLU A 231 9.05 5.35 24.36
C GLU A 231 9.26 6.82 24.78
N ASP A 232 10.39 7.09 25.44
CA ASP A 232 10.76 8.44 25.90
C ASP A 232 10.95 9.43 24.75
N SER A 233 11.22 8.97 23.52
CA SER A 233 11.46 9.82 22.34
C SER A 233 10.24 9.99 21.44
N LYS A 234 9.16 9.21 21.64
CA LYS A 234 7.97 9.27 20.77
C LYS A 234 7.32 10.66 20.73
N HIS A 235 7.39 11.40 21.84
CA HIS A 235 6.83 12.75 21.94
C HIS A 235 7.47 13.78 20.99
N LEU A 236 8.64 13.47 20.42
CA LEU A 236 9.37 14.33 19.49
C LEU A 236 8.74 14.38 18.08
N CYS A 237 7.80 13.50 17.78
CA CYS A 237 7.16 13.40 16.46
C CYS A 237 5.64 13.24 16.61
N LYS A 238 4.90 14.33 16.43
CA LYS A 238 3.43 14.37 16.54
C LYS A 238 2.72 14.07 15.22
N ASN A 239 3.35 14.36 14.10
CA ASN A 239 2.85 14.16 12.74
C ASN A 239 3.82 13.26 11.94
N LEU A 240 3.53 13.02 10.67
CA LEU A 240 4.53 12.44 9.75
C LEU A 240 5.51 13.53 9.29
N ILE A 241 6.82 13.33 9.45
CA ILE A 241 7.86 14.31 9.06
C ILE A 241 8.70 13.73 7.93
N TYR A 242 8.68 14.41 6.78
CA TYR A 242 9.39 14.00 5.57
C TYR A 242 10.32 15.14 5.14
N PRO A 243 11.58 14.87 4.77
CA PRO A 243 12.42 15.87 4.14
C PRO A 243 11.98 16.10 2.69
N VAL A 244 12.38 17.25 2.12
CA VAL A 244 12.38 17.40 0.66
C VAL A 244 13.34 16.37 0.07
N PRO A 245 12.95 15.58 -0.96
CA PRO A 245 13.82 14.57 -1.54
C PRO A 245 15.09 15.17 -2.14
N ASP A 246 16.22 14.52 -1.87
CA ASP A 246 17.51 14.85 -2.47
C ASP A 246 17.67 14.15 -3.85
N PRO A 247 17.85 14.88 -4.95
CA PRO A 247 18.14 14.32 -6.27
C PRO A 247 19.42 13.50 -6.33
N GLU A 248 20.43 13.78 -5.49
CA GLU A 248 21.66 12.97 -5.43
C GLU A 248 21.39 11.60 -4.81
N PHE A 249 20.37 11.52 -3.95
CA PHE A 249 19.94 10.30 -3.28
C PHE A 249 18.42 10.08 -3.40
N PRO A 250 17.89 9.79 -4.61
CA PRO A 250 16.44 9.77 -4.87
C PRO A 250 15.68 8.66 -4.12
N PHE A 251 16.41 7.73 -3.50
CA PHE A 251 15.87 6.64 -2.68
C PHE A 251 16.17 6.80 -1.18
N LEU A 252 16.96 7.80 -0.78
CA LEU A 252 17.37 8.04 0.60
C LEU A 252 16.64 9.26 1.13
N GLY A 253 15.72 9.02 2.04
CA GLY A 253 15.08 10.03 2.86
C GLY A 253 14.67 9.38 4.16
N VAL A 254 15.23 9.83 5.28
CA VAL A 254 14.81 9.34 6.60
C VAL A 254 13.47 10.01 6.91
N HIS A 255 12.42 9.20 6.96
CA HIS A 255 11.09 9.65 7.34
C HIS A 255 10.86 9.34 8.82
N PHE A 256 10.31 10.30 9.55
CA PHE A 256 9.75 10.02 10.86
C PHE A 256 8.24 9.80 10.70
N THR A 257 7.79 8.60 11.06
CA THR A 257 6.39 8.21 10.91
C THR A 257 5.84 7.73 12.23
N ARG A 258 4.59 8.09 12.50
CA ARG A 258 3.80 7.44 13.54
C ARG A 258 3.33 6.09 13.01
N MET A 259 3.35 5.07 13.87
CA MET A 259 2.74 3.78 13.60
C MET A 259 1.41 3.71 14.36
N ILE A 260 0.45 3.01 13.79
CA ILE A 260 -0.86 2.74 14.43
C ILE A 260 -0.95 1.29 14.94
N ASP A 261 0.03 0.47 14.58
CA ASP A 261 0.19 -0.87 15.11
C ASP A 261 0.69 -0.73 16.56
N ASN A 262 -0.20 -0.97 17.53
CA ASN A 262 0.16 -1.18 18.94
C ASN A 262 0.59 -2.63 19.18
#